data_AF-A0A4Q7Y033-F1
#
_entry.id   AF-A0A4Q7Y033-F1
#
_cell.length_a   1.000
_cell.length_b   1.000
_cell.length_c   1.000
_cell.angle_alpha   90.00
_cell.angle_beta   90.00
_cell.angle_gamma   90.00
#
_symmetry.space_group_name_H-M   'P 1'
#
loop_
_entity.id
_entity.type
_entity.pdbx_description
1 polymer ?
#
loop_
_entity_poly.entity_id
_entity_poly.type
_entity_poly.pdbx_seq_one_letter_code
_entity_poly.pdbx_strand_id
1 'polypeptide(L)'
;MVTNSRFWDHYIRRIGEMNDPRLTPELAHGIWATLPEALLYINAQSAVKAGEKGEYAEAARQRQLMYSSGFGTDQADKALYRALTPLLEHLTLICRQATSKVDSAPEQGAQVVEGLRTAKASILKTLNCLVGINDHRRNDAHDEVASTIRGCLIDYVNKTHAWAVALPLFEDCLAIAHGKELRAKLAEDIGVVERHLAAASAQWRPGASAEARSKSSSRSDNRQASAPQSDSNAVRRGYAIGRAWRKLPKLGKVAVGMAVAILVVVILVLLGGGDAGNTSERSPASGSTTDSNPPVTPVSIPESPRVEGPIVRSDHAGVTSLRDDIAQSRMRLRSLEDEIQTLNSEMDDYKSKIDADKAALERMESDDSAGVEIDRDEYERLRNRHNRNVASFNADISHGHTLHSDYEDLLGETNMKIDKLNEMVKTQ
;
A
#
# COMPACT_ATOMS: atom_id res chain seq x y z
N MET A 1 18.78 31.75 -20.98
CA MET A 1 19.84 30.97 -21.66
C MET A 1 20.98 31.90 -22.02
N VAL A 2 22.22 31.63 -21.57
CA VAL A 2 23.38 32.42 -21.96
C VAL A 2 23.70 32.12 -23.43
N THR A 3 23.21 32.96 -24.33
CA THR A 3 23.50 32.93 -25.78
C THR A 3 24.92 33.42 -26.03
N ASN A 4 25.92 32.63 -25.62
CA ASN A 4 27.32 32.95 -25.92
C ASN A 4 27.68 32.55 -27.36
N SER A 5 26.83 32.92 -28.32
CA SER A 5 26.93 32.46 -29.72
C SER A 5 28.24 32.95 -30.34
N ARG A 6 28.64 34.19 -30.09
CA ARG A 6 29.78 34.83 -30.79
C ARG A 6 31.10 34.09 -30.62
N PHE A 7 31.38 33.54 -29.44
CA PHE A 7 32.60 32.74 -29.24
C PHE A 7 32.56 31.45 -30.06
N TRP A 8 31.43 30.73 -30.02
CA TRP A 8 31.26 29.48 -30.75
C TRP A 8 31.20 29.67 -32.26
N ASP A 9 30.54 30.74 -32.72
CA ASP A 9 30.52 31.14 -34.13
C ASP A 9 31.96 31.39 -34.63
N HIS A 10 32.79 32.07 -33.82
CA HIS A 10 34.20 32.28 -34.13
C HIS A 10 34.99 30.96 -34.14
N TYR A 11 34.75 30.07 -33.18
CA TYR A 11 35.42 28.78 -33.10
C TYR A 11 35.09 27.87 -34.29
N ILE A 12 33.81 27.77 -34.66
CA ILE A 12 33.34 27.01 -35.83
C ILE A 12 33.94 27.58 -37.12
N ARG A 13 33.95 28.92 -37.28
CA ARG A 13 34.59 29.57 -38.43
C ARG A 13 36.07 29.21 -38.51
N ARG A 14 36.79 29.23 -37.37
CA ARG A 14 38.21 28.91 -37.33
C ARG A 14 38.49 27.44 -37.69
N ILE A 15 37.62 26.52 -37.29
CA ILE A 15 37.69 25.12 -37.71
C ILE A 15 37.57 25.01 -39.23
N GLY A 16 36.61 25.71 -39.85
CA GLY A 16 36.46 25.74 -41.30
C GLY A 16 37.69 26.31 -42.02
N GLU A 17 38.32 27.35 -41.47
CA GLU A 17 39.54 27.95 -42.03
C GLU A 17 40.76 27.01 -41.98
N MET A 18 40.87 26.12 -40.99
CA MET A 18 41.99 25.17 -40.89
C MET A 18 41.91 24.04 -41.91
N ASN A 19 40.71 23.72 -42.41
CA ASN A 19 40.46 22.64 -43.38
C ASN A 19 41.06 21.28 -42.97
N ASP A 20 41.07 20.98 -41.66
CA ASP A 20 41.48 19.67 -41.15
C ASP A 20 40.27 18.71 -41.16
N PRO A 21 40.30 17.60 -41.92
CA PRO A 21 39.17 16.68 -42.02
C PRO A 21 38.79 16.00 -40.69
N ARG A 22 39.64 16.08 -39.66
CA ARG A 22 39.37 15.54 -38.32
C ARG A 22 38.62 16.52 -37.42
N LEU A 23 38.68 17.81 -37.74
CA LEU A 23 38.01 18.88 -37.00
C LEU A 23 36.83 19.37 -37.83
N THR A 24 35.64 18.83 -37.55
CA THR A 24 34.43 19.23 -38.27
C THR A 24 33.58 20.19 -37.40
N PRO A 25 32.77 21.08 -37.99
CA PRO A 25 31.81 21.88 -37.25
C PRO A 25 30.88 21.05 -36.36
N GLU A 26 30.51 19.84 -36.77
CA GLU A 26 29.67 18.92 -36.00
C GLU A 26 30.37 18.47 -34.70
N LEU A 27 31.69 18.24 -34.74
CA LEU A 27 32.48 17.96 -33.53
C LEU A 27 32.43 19.12 -32.54
N ALA A 28 32.56 20.36 -33.02
CA ALA A 28 32.48 21.55 -32.16
C ALA A 28 31.09 21.70 -31.52
N HIS A 29 30.01 21.47 -32.28
CA HIS A 29 28.66 21.44 -31.74
C HIS A 29 28.48 20.32 -30.71
N GLY A 30 29.04 19.13 -30.95
CA GLY A 30 29.02 18.02 -30.00
C GLY A 30 29.74 18.34 -28.69
N ILE A 31 30.90 18.98 -28.75
CA ILE A 31 31.63 19.46 -27.56
C ILE A 31 30.77 20.49 -26.82
N TRP A 32 30.21 21.48 -27.51
CA TRP A 32 29.38 22.50 -26.88
C TRP A 32 28.13 21.89 -26.22
N ALA A 33 27.45 20.97 -26.90
CA ALA A 33 26.26 20.32 -26.37
C ALA A 33 26.52 19.51 -25.10
N THR A 34 27.73 18.98 -24.93
CA THR A 34 28.13 18.14 -23.79
C THR A 34 28.87 18.89 -22.68
N LEU A 35 29.42 20.08 -22.99
CA LEU A 35 30.24 20.86 -22.07
C LEU A 35 29.49 21.28 -20.79
N PRO A 36 28.23 21.77 -20.82
CA PRO A 36 27.49 22.11 -19.61
C PRO A 36 27.34 20.91 -18.65
N GLU A 37 26.92 19.76 -19.17
CA GLU A 37 26.82 18.52 -18.38
C GLU A 37 28.19 18.14 -17.80
N ALA A 38 29.25 18.16 -18.61
CA ALA A 38 30.60 17.77 -18.17
C ALA A 38 31.14 18.67 -17.05
N LEU A 39 30.89 19.98 -17.11
CA LEU A 39 31.27 20.91 -16.05
C LEU A 39 30.45 20.67 -14.77
N LEU A 40 29.14 20.47 -14.91
CA LEU A 40 28.26 20.17 -13.78
C LEU A 40 28.58 18.82 -13.13
N TYR A 41 29.05 17.85 -13.92
CA TYR A 41 29.41 16.52 -13.44
C TYR A 41 30.54 16.56 -12.41
N ILE A 42 31.45 17.53 -12.47
CA ILE A 42 32.52 17.72 -11.47
C ILE A 42 31.91 18.05 -10.10
N ASN A 43 30.93 18.97 -10.07
CA ASN A 43 30.20 19.33 -8.84
C ASN A 43 29.34 18.16 -8.37
N ALA A 44 28.70 17.43 -9.29
CA ALA A 44 27.91 16.25 -8.97
C ALA A 44 28.76 15.15 -8.30
N GLN A 45 29.93 14.84 -8.85
CA GLN A 45 30.86 13.89 -8.24
C GLN A 45 31.34 14.34 -6.86
N SER A 46 31.61 15.64 -6.71
CA SER A 46 32.00 16.22 -5.42
C SER A 46 30.85 16.09 -4.40
N ALA A 47 29.61 16.33 -4.84
CA ALA A 47 28.42 16.20 -4.02
C ALA A 47 28.20 14.76 -3.54
N VAL A 48 28.35 13.77 -4.45
CA VAL A 48 28.24 12.34 -4.12
C VAL A 48 29.33 11.93 -3.13
N LYS A 49 30.60 12.28 -3.39
CA LYS A 49 31.71 11.96 -2.48
C LYS A 49 31.54 12.57 -1.09
N ALA A 50 31.07 13.81 -1.01
CA ALA A 50 30.75 14.45 0.26
C ALA A 50 29.61 13.72 1.00
N GLY A 51 28.56 13.34 0.27
CA GLY A 51 27.44 12.55 0.83
C GLY A 51 27.89 11.19 1.37
N GLU A 52 28.72 10.46 0.62
CA GLU A 52 29.30 9.17 1.05
C GLU A 52 30.12 9.28 2.34
N LYS A 53 30.79 10.42 2.56
CA LYS A 53 31.53 10.73 3.78
C LYS A 53 30.64 11.22 4.95
N GLY A 54 29.35 11.46 4.70
CA GLY A 54 28.44 12.05 5.67
C GLY A 54 28.54 13.58 5.79
N GLU A 55 29.25 14.24 4.89
CA GLU A 55 29.41 15.70 4.83
C GLU A 55 28.21 16.34 4.10
N TYR A 56 27.00 16.14 4.63
CA TYR A 56 25.75 16.49 3.92
C TYR A 56 25.58 17.98 3.61
N ALA A 57 26.15 18.88 4.44
CA ALA A 57 26.15 20.31 4.16
C ALA A 57 26.99 20.66 2.92
N GLU A 58 28.13 19.98 2.75
CA GLU A 58 28.98 20.11 1.57
C GLU A 58 28.28 19.55 0.33
N ALA A 59 27.68 18.37 0.45
CA ALA A 59 26.89 17.75 -0.61
C ALA A 59 25.76 18.67 -1.10
N ALA A 60 25.01 19.25 -0.16
CA ALA A 60 23.94 20.21 -0.46
C ALA A 60 24.47 21.50 -1.11
N ARG A 61 25.64 22.02 -0.68
CA ARG A 61 26.27 23.18 -1.31
C ARG A 61 26.65 22.90 -2.77
N GLN A 62 27.28 21.76 -3.05
CA GLN A 62 27.67 21.38 -4.41
C GLN A 62 26.45 21.22 -5.31
N ARG A 63 25.38 20.59 -4.79
CA ARG A 63 24.09 20.54 -5.46
C ARG A 63 23.57 21.94 -5.77
N GLN A 64 23.54 22.84 -4.78
CA GLN A 64 23.05 24.21 -4.99
C GLN A 64 23.83 24.93 -6.11
N LEU A 65 25.16 24.82 -6.12
CA LEU A 65 26.01 25.39 -7.17
C LEU A 65 25.65 24.88 -8.56
N MET A 66 25.30 23.59 -8.70
CA MET A 66 24.86 23.03 -9.97
C MET A 66 23.56 23.67 -10.45
N TYR A 67 22.53 23.71 -9.60
CA TYR A 67 21.22 24.24 -9.98
C TYR A 67 21.20 25.77 -10.11
N SER A 68 22.17 26.49 -9.52
CA SER A 68 22.32 27.94 -9.68
C SER A 68 23.30 28.37 -10.78
N SER A 69 23.90 27.44 -11.52
CA SER A 69 25.00 27.70 -12.47
C SER A 69 24.60 28.42 -13.77
N GLY A 70 23.30 28.58 -14.04
CA GLY A 70 22.79 29.14 -15.30
C GLY A 70 22.83 28.18 -16.50
N PHE A 71 23.31 26.94 -16.33
CA PHE A 71 23.33 25.90 -17.37
C PHE A 71 21.99 25.18 -17.56
N GLY A 72 21.00 25.46 -16.72
CA GLY A 72 19.67 24.83 -16.75
C GLY A 72 19.56 23.60 -15.85
N THR A 73 18.37 23.37 -15.31
CA THR A 73 18.06 22.27 -14.39
C THR A 73 18.25 20.90 -15.05
N ASP A 74 17.88 20.76 -16.31
CA ASP A 74 18.01 19.50 -17.05
C ASP A 74 19.45 19.00 -17.14
N GLN A 75 20.41 19.91 -17.33
CA GLN A 75 21.84 19.57 -17.39
C GLN A 75 22.36 19.18 -16.00
N ALA A 76 21.89 19.86 -14.95
CA ALA A 76 22.20 19.50 -13.57
C ALA A 76 21.64 18.12 -13.20
N ASP A 77 20.41 17.81 -13.60
CA ASP A 77 19.78 16.52 -13.37
C ASP A 77 20.50 15.37 -14.09
N LYS A 78 20.92 15.58 -15.35
CA LYS A 78 21.73 14.61 -16.11
C LYS A 78 23.08 14.37 -15.47
N ALA A 79 23.79 15.43 -15.12
CA ALA A 79 25.08 15.35 -14.44
C ALA A 79 24.96 14.63 -13.09
N LEU A 80 23.93 14.95 -12.29
CA LEU A 80 23.67 14.30 -11.01
C LEU A 80 23.29 12.82 -11.19
N TYR A 81 22.44 12.51 -12.16
CA TYR A 81 22.07 11.12 -12.48
C TYR A 81 23.32 10.28 -12.78
N ARG A 82 24.17 10.79 -13.68
CA ARG A 82 25.41 10.12 -14.07
C ARG A 82 26.36 9.92 -12.88
N ALA A 83 26.43 10.88 -11.97
CA ALA A 83 27.26 10.78 -10.77
C ALA A 83 26.70 9.80 -9.74
N LEU A 84 25.37 9.62 -9.68
CA LEU A 84 24.70 8.69 -8.78
C LEU A 84 24.67 7.25 -9.30
N THR A 85 24.84 7.02 -10.62
CA THR A 85 24.79 5.67 -11.22
C THR A 85 25.66 4.64 -10.49
N PRO A 86 26.96 4.90 -10.20
CA PRO A 86 27.80 3.92 -9.50
C PRO A 86 27.31 3.59 -8.08
N LEU A 87 26.70 4.58 -7.40
CA LEU A 87 26.16 4.42 -6.05
C LEU A 87 24.90 3.53 -6.07
N LEU A 88 24.03 3.72 -7.07
CA LEU A 88 22.85 2.88 -7.29
C LEU A 88 23.24 1.46 -7.70
N GLU A 89 24.22 1.29 -8.59
CA GLU A 89 24.77 -0.03 -8.94
C GLU A 89 25.35 -0.76 -7.73
N HIS A 90 26.03 -0.02 -6.84
CA HIS A 90 26.53 -0.58 -5.58
C HIS A 90 25.38 -1.02 -4.65
N LEU A 91 24.30 -0.23 -4.55
CA LEU A 91 23.10 -0.59 -3.80
C LEU A 91 22.46 -1.89 -4.32
N THR A 92 22.28 -2.00 -5.63
CA THR A 92 21.76 -3.21 -6.28
C THR A 92 22.67 -4.42 -6.01
N LEU A 93 23.99 -4.22 -6.04
CA LEU A 93 24.95 -5.29 -5.76
C LEU A 93 24.82 -5.80 -4.32
N ILE A 94 24.73 -4.93 -3.32
CA ILE A 94 24.57 -5.35 -1.91
C ILE A 94 23.22 -6.03 -1.67
N CYS A 95 22.15 -5.57 -2.33
CA CYS A 95 20.84 -6.22 -2.28
C CYS A 95 20.91 -7.64 -2.86
N ARG A 96 21.50 -7.80 -4.05
CA ARG A 96 21.69 -9.12 -4.68
C ARG A 96 22.54 -10.06 -3.82
N GLN A 97 23.59 -9.55 -3.19
CA GLN A 97 24.43 -10.33 -2.27
C GLN A 97 23.65 -10.77 -1.04
N ALA A 98 22.79 -9.92 -0.46
CA ALA A 98 21.92 -10.28 0.65
C ALA A 98 20.95 -11.39 0.26
N THR A 99 20.25 -11.26 -0.86
CA THR A 99 19.34 -12.31 -1.38
C THR A 99 20.06 -13.63 -1.57
N SER A 100 21.22 -13.62 -2.23
CA SER A 100 22.02 -14.85 -2.47
C SER A 100 22.45 -15.55 -1.18
N LYS A 101 22.80 -14.78 -0.14
CA LYS A 101 23.15 -15.32 1.19
C LYS A 101 21.94 -15.98 1.86
N VAL A 102 20.77 -15.35 1.84
CA VAL A 102 19.55 -15.92 2.42
C VAL A 102 19.05 -17.13 1.62
N ASP A 103 19.11 -17.08 0.29
CA ASP A 103 18.77 -18.21 -0.58
C ASP A 103 19.59 -19.47 -0.23
N SER A 104 20.86 -19.28 0.15
CA SER A 104 21.78 -20.37 0.51
C SER A 104 21.64 -20.84 1.96
N ALA A 105 21.27 -19.94 2.88
CA ALA A 105 21.13 -20.21 4.31
C ALA A 105 19.97 -19.39 4.91
N PRO A 106 18.70 -19.81 4.72
CA PRO A 106 17.54 -19.00 5.10
C PRO A 106 17.48 -18.72 6.60
N GLU A 107 17.98 -19.62 7.45
CA GLU A 107 18.09 -19.42 8.91
C GLU A 107 18.95 -18.23 9.33
N GLN A 108 19.85 -17.74 8.47
CA GLN A 108 20.65 -16.54 8.73
C GLN A 108 19.95 -15.25 8.28
N GLY A 109 18.73 -15.32 7.76
CA GLY A 109 18.06 -14.18 7.11
C GLY A 109 17.96 -12.93 7.98
N ALA A 110 17.64 -13.05 9.27
CA ALA A 110 17.62 -11.89 10.18
C ALA A 110 18.99 -11.19 10.28
N GLN A 111 20.08 -11.96 10.42
CA GLN A 111 21.44 -11.41 10.48
C GLN A 111 21.85 -10.75 9.16
N VAL A 112 21.47 -11.36 8.02
CA VAL A 112 21.74 -10.81 6.69
C VAL A 112 20.98 -9.49 6.48
N VAL A 113 19.72 -9.42 6.91
CA VAL A 113 18.90 -8.20 6.85
C VAL A 113 19.52 -7.08 7.69
N GLU A 114 19.99 -7.36 8.90
CA GLU A 114 20.68 -6.36 9.73
C GLU A 114 22.00 -5.86 9.10
N GLY A 115 22.76 -6.78 8.48
CA GLY A 115 23.94 -6.42 7.69
C GLY A 115 23.58 -5.49 6.52
N LEU A 116 22.50 -5.80 5.79
CA LEU A 116 22.01 -4.97 4.69
C LEU A 116 21.53 -3.59 5.18
N ARG A 117 20.84 -3.53 6.32
CA ARG A 117 20.38 -2.27 6.94
C ARG A 117 21.54 -1.34 7.26
N THR A 118 22.62 -1.89 7.79
CA THR A 118 23.83 -1.12 8.12
C THR A 118 24.52 -0.66 6.84
N ALA A 119 24.72 -1.57 5.87
CA ALA A 119 25.44 -1.28 4.63
C ALA A 119 24.74 -0.22 3.76
N LYS A 120 23.41 -0.22 3.69
CA LYS A 120 22.64 0.73 2.85
C LYS A 120 22.51 2.13 3.45
N ALA A 121 22.72 2.28 4.76
CA ALA A 121 22.29 3.47 5.48
C ALA A 121 22.95 4.75 4.95
N SER A 122 24.25 4.72 4.64
CA SER A 122 24.97 5.84 4.04
C SER A 122 24.44 6.16 2.65
N ILE A 123 24.22 5.15 1.81
CA ILE A 123 23.73 5.29 0.43
C ILE A 123 22.37 5.99 0.39
N LEU A 124 21.39 5.50 1.16
CA LEU A 124 20.05 6.09 1.17
C LEU A 124 20.04 7.52 1.75
N LYS A 125 20.89 7.81 2.74
CA LYS A 125 21.07 9.19 3.26
C LYS A 125 21.66 10.11 2.20
N THR A 126 22.66 9.67 1.46
CA THR A 126 23.24 10.42 0.34
C THR A 126 22.19 10.73 -0.73
N LEU A 127 21.37 9.74 -1.10
CA LEU A 127 20.27 9.94 -2.05
C LEU A 127 19.24 10.95 -1.52
N ASN A 128 18.80 10.81 -0.26
CA ASN A 128 17.86 11.74 0.36
C ASN A 128 18.38 13.20 0.34
N CYS A 129 19.69 13.39 0.53
CA CYS A 129 20.33 14.69 0.51
C CYS A 129 20.41 15.29 -0.92
N LEU A 130 20.69 14.46 -1.93
CA LEU A 130 21.03 14.95 -3.27
C LEU A 130 19.84 15.09 -4.22
N VAL A 131 18.84 14.21 -4.18
CA VAL A 131 17.76 14.22 -5.19
C VAL A 131 16.41 14.72 -4.66
N GLY A 132 16.27 14.91 -3.34
CA GLY A 132 15.02 15.39 -2.73
C GLY A 132 13.95 14.29 -2.61
N ILE A 133 12.86 14.58 -1.88
CA ILE A 133 11.88 13.58 -1.44
C ILE A 133 11.05 13.02 -2.61
N ASN A 134 10.78 13.84 -3.63
CA ASN A 134 9.88 13.49 -4.75
C ASN A 134 10.60 12.86 -5.95
N ASP A 135 11.89 12.56 -5.83
CA ASP A 135 12.65 11.98 -6.93
C ASP A 135 12.38 10.46 -7.06
N HIS A 136 12.01 10.02 -8.26
CA HIS A 136 11.72 8.62 -8.54
C HIS A 136 12.93 7.71 -8.26
N ARG A 137 14.16 8.15 -8.52
CA ARG A 137 15.39 7.35 -8.32
C ARG A 137 15.62 7.06 -6.85
N ARG A 138 15.32 8.04 -5.99
CA ARG A 138 15.32 7.86 -4.53
C ARG A 138 14.28 6.81 -4.15
N ASN A 139 13.05 6.99 -4.60
CA ASN A 139 11.95 6.09 -4.25
C ASN A 139 12.22 4.64 -4.72
N ASP A 140 12.71 4.47 -5.94
CA ASP A 140 13.10 3.18 -6.52
C ASP A 140 14.21 2.51 -5.70
N ALA A 141 15.22 3.25 -5.26
CA ALA A 141 16.31 2.74 -4.43
C ALA A 141 15.83 2.28 -3.03
N HIS A 142 14.91 3.05 -2.42
CA HIS A 142 14.28 2.67 -1.15
C HIS A 142 13.39 1.42 -1.31
N ASP A 143 12.61 1.35 -2.38
CA ASP A 143 11.75 0.21 -2.69
C ASP A 143 12.54 -1.05 -3.06
N GLU A 144 13.67 -0.93 -3.77
CA GLU A 144 14.56 -2.06 -4.09
C GLU A 144 15.11 -2.70 -2.81
N VAL A 145 15.57 -1.86 -1.88
CA VAL A 145 16.01 -2.28 -0.55
C VAL A 145 14.88 -2.95 0.20
N ALA A 146 13.71 -2.31 0.29
CA ALA A 146 12.59 -2.82 1.06
C ALA A 146 12.08 -4.14 0.46
N SER A 147 11.97 -4.24 -0.86
CA SER A 147 11.60 -5.49 -1.54
C SER A 147 12.61 -6.61 -1.28
N THR A 148 13.91 -6.28 -1.20
CA THR A 148 14.97 -7.24 -0.89
C THR A 148 14.87 -7.74 0.55
N ILE A 149 14.72 -6.82 1.51
CA ILE A 149 14.52 -7.15 2.93
C ILE A 149 13.28 -8.02 3.09
N ARG A 150 12.15 -7.62 2.50
CA ARG A 150 10.90 -8.39 2.49
C ARG A 150 11.11 -9.83 2.02
N GLY A 151 11.77 -10.01 0.87
CA GLY A 151 12.05 -11.35 0.33
C GLY A 151 12.89 -12.20 1.30
N CYS A 152 13.96 -11.62 1.83
CA CYS A 152 14.83 -12.28 2.80
C CYS A 152 14.09 -12.68 4.08
N LEU A 153 13.21 -11.81 4.59
CA LEU A 153 12.42 -12.08 5.79
C LEU A 153 11.38 -13.18 5.57
N ILE A 154 10.72 -13.20 4.42
CA ILE A 154 9.77 -14.27 4.06
C ILE A 154 10.47 -15.63 4.06
N ASP A 155 11.63 -15.74 3.43
CA ASP A 155 12.39 -17.00 3.41
C ASP A 155 12.86 -17.41 4.82
N TYR A 156 13.31 -16.45 5.62
CA TYR A 156 13.69 -16.65 7.01
C TYR A 156 12.54 -17.17 7.88
N VAL A 157 11.38 -16.51 7.89
CA VAL A 157 10.26 -16.90 8.75
C VAL A 157 9.64 -18.22 8.32
N ASN A 158 9.58 -18.50 7.02
CA ASN A 158 9.11 -19.78 6.51
C ASN A 158 10.01 -20.93 6.93
N LYS A 159 11.32 -20.70 7.07
CA LYS A 159 12.28 -21.72 7.48
C LYS A 159 12.34 -21.91 9.00
N THR A 160 12.29 -20.82 9.77
CA THR A 160 12.61 -20.82 11.20
C THR A 160 11.41 -20.69 12.10
N HIS A 161 10.27 -20.22 11.58
CA HIS A 161 9.10 -19.81 12.37
C HIS A 161 9.42 -18.79 13.47
N ALA A 162 10.51 -18.03 13.33
CA ALA A 162 10.92 -17.00 14.29
C ALA A 162 10.14 -15.68 14.08
N TRP A 163 8.81 -15.77 14.15
CA TRP A 163 7.88 -14.66 13.88
C TRP A 163 8.16 -13.42 14.74
N ALA A 164 8.50 -13.62 16.02
CA ALA A 164 8.75 -12.53 16.97
C ALA A 164 9.99 -11.71 16.61
N VAL A 165 11.01 -12.34 16.03
CA VAL A 165 12.23 -11.67 15.58
C VAL A 165 11.99 -10.92 14.28
N ALA A 166 11.13 -11.45 13.40
CA ALA A 166 10.89 -10.87 12.09
C ALA A 166 9.93 -9.68 12.09
N LEU A 167 8.97 -9.61 13.03
CA LEU A 167 8.00 -8.52 13.11
C LEU A 167 8.63 -7.12 13.09
N PRO A 168 9.56 -6.75 14.00
CA PRO A 168 10.17 -5.42 13.97
C PRO A 168 10.96 -5.16 12.68
N LEU A 169 11.52 -6.21 12.05
CA LEU A 169 12.23 -6.08 10.77
C LEU A 169 11.28 -5.79 9.60
N PHE A 170 10.06 -6.34 9.62
CA PHE A 170 9.02 -6.01 8.64
C PHE A 170 8.48 -4.58 8.83
N GLU A 171 8.28 -4.12 10.06
CA GLU A 171 7.87 -2.74 10.37
C GLU A 171 8.92 -1.73 9.89
N ASP A 172 10.20 -2.00 10.18
CA ASP A 172 11.31 -1.19 9.68
C ASP A 172 11.37 -1.20 8.15
N CYS A 173 11.07 -2.33 7.53
CA CYS A 173 10.97 -2.45 6.07
C CYS A 173 9.83 -1.60 5.49
N LEU A 174 8.68 -1.55 6.17
CA LEU A 174 7.54 -0.71 5.80
C LEU A 174 7.87 0.79 5.90
N ALA A 175 8.68 1.19 6.89
CA ALA A 175 9.14 2.56 7.03
C ALA A 175 10.09 3.00 5.89
N ILE A 176 10.81 2.05 5.28
CA ILE A 176 11.70 2.31 4.14
C ILE A 176 10.92 2.41 2.82
N ALA A 177 9.88 1.59 2.62
CA ALA A 177 9.15 1.52 1.37
C ALA A 177 8.36 2.80 1.04
N HIS A 178 8.50 3.28 -0.20
CA HIS A 178 7.77 4.43 -0.76
C HIS A 178 6.63 4.00 -1.69
N GLY A 179 6.80 2.92 -2.46
CA GLY A 179 5.81 2.44 -3.42
C GLY A 179 4.55 1.91 -2.74
N LYS A 180 3.38 2.42 -3.16
CA LYS A 180 2.07 2.04 -2.58
C LYS A 180 1.82 0.53 -2.59
N GLU A 181 2.15 -0.13 -3.70
CA GLU A 181 1.97 -1.57 -3.85
C GLU A 181 2.86 -2.36 -2.88
N LEU A 182 4.14 -1.96 -2.74
CA LEU A 182 5.08 -2.64 -1.84
C LEU A 182 4.69 -2.42 -0.36
N ARG A 183 4.25 -1.21 0.00
CA ARG A 183 3.74 -0.90 1.34
C ARG A 183 2.52 -1.74 1.69
N ALA A 184 1.57 -1.91 0.77
CA ALA A 184 0.40 -2.76 0.97
C ALA A 184 0.79 -4.23 1.22
N LYS A 185 1.73 -4.77 0.42
CA LYS A 185 2.25 -6.13 0.62
C LYS A 185 2.97 -6.29 1.97
N LEU A 186 3.75 -5.31 2.38
CA LEU A 186 4.42 -5.32 3.69
C LEU A 186 3.42 -5.26 4.84
N ALA A 187 2.37 -4.46 4.74
CA ALA A 187 1.30 -4.43 5.73
C ALA A 187 0.56 -5.78 5.83
N GLU A 188 0.29 -6.43 4.69
CA GLU A 188 -0.27 -7.79 4.66
C GLU A 188 0.65 -8.81 5.35
N ASP A 189 1.96 -8.78 5.04
CA ASP A 189 2.94 -9.68 5.65
C ASP A 189 3.02 -9.46 7.17
N ILE A 190 2.99 -8.21 7.64
CA ILE A 190 2.94 -7.86 9.08
C ILE A 190 1.72 -8.51 9.73
N GLY A 191 0.53 -8.35 9.13
CA GLY A 191 -0.70 -8.96 9.66
C GLY A 191 -0.65 -10.50 9.68
N VAL A 192 0.06 -11.14 8.75
CA VAL A 192 0.32 -12.59 8.80
C VAL A 192 1.21 -12.94 9.99
N VAL A 193 2.30 -12.21 10.21
CA VAL A 193 3.24 -12.43 11.32
C VAL A 193 2.54 -12.26 12.67
N GLU A 194 1.73 -11.21 12.83
CA GLU A 194 0.95 -10.94 14.05
C GLU A 194 -0.05 -12.07 14.36
N ARG A 195 -0.77 -12.58 13.36
CA ARG A 195 -1.67 -13.74 13.54
C ARG A 195 -0.93 -14.97 14.03
N HIS A 196 0.26 -15.25 13.51
CA HIS A 196 1.08 -16.37 13.98
C HIS A 196 1.55 -16.17 15.43
N LEU A 197 1.89 -14.94 15.82
CA LEU A 197 2.26 -14.61 17.20
C LEU A 197 1.08 -14.76 18.16
N ALA A 198 -0.10 -14.28 17.77
CA ALA A 198 -1.32 -14.44 18.55
C ALA A 198 -1.66 -15.92 18.77
N ALA A 199 -1.59 -16.74 17.71
CA ALA A 199 -1.83 -18.19 17.79
C ALA A 199 -0.82 -18.89 18.70
N ALA A 200 0.47 -18.55 18.60
CA ALA A 200 1.50 -19.09 19.49
C ALA A 200 1.22 -18.72 20.95
N SER A 201 0.83 -17.47 21.24
CA SER A 201 0.52 -17.03 22.60
C SER A 201 -0.70 -17.74 23.21
N ALA A 202 -1.72 -18.03 22.40
CA ALA A 202 -2.92 -18.75 22.84
C ALA A 202 -2.60 -20.21 23.22
N GLN A 203 -1.70 -20.86 22.48
CA GLN A 203 -1.31 -22.25 22.72
C GLN A 203 -0.58 -22.44 24.06
N TRP A 204 0.13 -21.43 24.55
CA TRP A 204 0.89 -21.50 25.80
C TRP A 204 0.10 -21.19 27.07
N ARG A 205 -1.20 -20.82 26.99
CA ARG A 205 -2.03 -20.59 28.20
C ARG A 205 -2.25 -21.91 28.95
N PRO A 206 -1.61 -22.15 30.11
CA PRO A 206 -1.55 -23.47 30.75
C PRO A 206 -2.85 -23.89 31.49
N GLY A 207 -3.98 -23.19 31.29
CA GLY A 207 -5.25 -23.46 31.98
C GLY A 207 -6.36 -24.05 31.12
N ALA A 208 -6.33 -23.92 29.79
CA ALA A 208 -7.47 -24.30 28.94
C ALA A 208 -7.57 -25.80 28.66
N SER A 209 -6.47 -26.55 28.80
CA SER A 209 -6.41 -27.97 28.45
C SER A 209 -6.81 -28.92 29.59
N ALA A 210 -6.97 -28.42 30.83
CA ALA A 210 -7.28 -29.26 31.99
C ALA A 210 -8.79 -29.56 32.11
N GLU A 211 -9.68 -28.63 31.74
CA GLU A 211 -11.13 -28.85 31.84
C GLU A 211 -11.69 -29.76 30.74
N ALA A 212 -11.13 -29.74 29.53
CA ALA A 212 -11.59 -30.59 28.43
C ALA A 212 -11.26 -32.09 28.62
N ARG A 213 -10.31 -32.43 29.50
CA ARG A 213 -9.89 -33.83 29.73
C ARG A 213 -10.70 -34.55 30.82
N SER A 214 -11.58 -33.84 31.55
CA SER A 214 -12.38 -34.42 32.63
C SER A 214 -13.71 -35.08 32.18
N LYS A 215 -14.09 -34.99 30.91
CA LYS A 215 -15.38 -35.51 30.40
C LYS A 215 -15.31 -36.66 29.39
N SER A 216 -14.13 -37.23 29.08
CA SER A 216 -14.02 -38.32 28.09
C SER A 216 -13.77 -39.73 28.65
N SER A 217 -13.83 -39.95 29.97
CA SER A 217 -13.68 -41.29 30.56
C SER A 217 -14.99 -42.08 30.66
N SER A 218 -15.63 -42.40 29.53
CA SER A 218 -16.68 -43.45 29.48
C SER A 218 -17.04 -43.89 28.05
N ARG A 219 -16.15 -44.67 27.39
CA ARG A 219 -16.48 -45.61 26.29
C ARG A 219 -15.20 -46.34 25.86
N SER A 220 -14.91 -47.48 26.48
CA SER A 220 -15.23 -48.85 26.01
C SER A 220 -14.58 -49.22 24.67
N ASP A 221 -13.43 -49.88 24.80
CA ASP A 221 -12.87 -50.97 24.00
C ASP A 221 -13.46 -51.26 22.62
N ASN A 222 -12.65 -51.08 21.57
CA ASN A 222 -12.44 -52.17 20.61
C ASN A 222 -11.07 -52.04 19.92
N ARG A 223 -10.29 -53.13 19.99
CA ARG A 223 -8.99 -53.29 19.35
C ARG A 223 -9.17 -53.54 17.85
N GLN A 224 -8.49 -52.78 17.01
CA GLN A 224 -7.87 -53.38 15.82
C GLN A 224 -6.70 -52.53 15.31
N ALA A 225 -5.56 -53.22 15.21
CA ALA A 225 -4.30 -52.71 14.72
C ALA A 225 -4.41 -52.31 13.24
N SER A 226 -3.97 -51.11 12.91
CA SER A 226 -3.46 -50.72 11.59
C SER A 226 -2.72 -49.39 11.74
N ALA A 227 -1.41 -49.42 11.53
CA ALA A 227 -0.58 -48.22 11.46
C ALA A 227 -0.92 -47.44 10.19
N PRO A 228 -1.05 -46.10 10.24
CA PRO A 228 -0.95 -45.27 9.06
C PRO A 228 0.40 -44.55 9.03
N GLN A 229 1.16 -44.78 7.96
CA GLN A 229 2.15 -43.83 7.48
C GLN A 229 1.44 -42.50 7.23
N SER A 230 1.74 -41.49 8.03
CA SER A 230 1.27 -40.12 7.82
C SER A 230 2.11 -39.47 6.72
N ASP A 231 1.58 -39.57 5.50
CA ASP A 231 2.08 -38.98 4.27
C ASP A 231 1.86 -37.45 4.30
N SER A 232 2.87 -36.69 4.73
CA SER A 232 2.84 -35.22 4.80
C SER A 232 3.16 -34.57 3.44
N ASN A 233 2.42 -34.94 2.39
CA ASN A 233 2.61 -34.45 1.02
C ASN A 233 1.50 -33.50 0.50
N ALA A 234 0.49 -33.17 1.31
CA ALA A 234 -0.64 -32.35 0.86
C ALA A 234 -0.41 -30.82 0.92
N VAL A 235 0.63 -30.31 1.60
CA VAL A 235 0.87 -28.85 1.73
C VAL A 235 1.91 -28.31 0.72
N ARG A 236 2.56 -29.19 -0.08
CA ARG A 236 3.61 -28.78 -1.04
C ARG A 236 3.12 -28.36 -2.43
N ARG A 237 1.83 -28.47 -2.76
CA ARG A 237 1.32 -28.17 -4.12
C ARG A 237 0.91 -26.70 -4.36
N GLY A 238 0.84 -25.85 -3.34
CA GLY A 238 0.43 -24.43 -3.51
C GLY A 238 1.52 -23.47 -4.01
N TYR A 239 2.80 -23.74 -3.76
CA TYR A 239 3.86 -22.72 -3.90
C TYR A 239 4.99 -23.05 -4.89
N ALA A 240 4.84 -24.12 -5.68
CA ALA A 240 5.73 -24.40 -6.82
C ALA A 240 5.54 -23.43 -8.01
N ILE A 241 4.40 -22.71 -8.06
CA ILE A 241 4.08 -21.76 -9.14
C ILE A 241 5.01 -20.53 -9.09
N GLY A 242 5.47 -20.10 -7.92
CA GLY A 242 6.35 -18.93 -7.78
C GLY A 242 7.75 -19.06 -8.38
N ARG A 243 8.23 -20.29 -8.65
CA ARG A 243 9.53 -20.52 -9.31
C ARG A 243 9.46 -20.48 -10.84
N ALA A 244 8.32 -20.84 -11.44
CA ALA A 244 8.13 -20.75 -12.90
C ALA A 244 7.84 -19.31 -13.37
N TRP A 245 7.22 -18.48 -12.51
CA TRP A 245 6.84 -17.09 -12.83
C TRP A 245 8.01 -16.14 -13.10
N ARG A 246 9.21 -16.44 -12.60
CA ARG A 246 10.40 -15.59 -12.80
C ARG A 246 11.02 -15.70 -14.20
N LYS A 247 10.64 -16.71 -15.01
CA LYS A 247 11.22 -16.94 -16.35
C LYS A 247 10.35 -16.52 -17.55
N LEU A 248 9.13 -16.02 -17.34
CA LEU A 248 8.26 -15.57 -18.44
C LEU A 248 8.66 -14.17 -18.95
N PRO A 249 8.78 -13.97 -20.28
CA PRO A 249 9.03 -12.65 -20.87
C PRO A 249 7.90 -11.67 -20.50
N LYS A 250 8.25 -10.37 -20.39
CA LYS A 250 7.38 -9.32 -19.83
C LYS A 250 5.97 -9.26 -20.47
N LEU A 251 5.81 -9.62 -21.75
CA LEU A 251 4.50 -9.68 -22.41
C LEU A 251 3.57 -10.79 -21.87
N GLY A 252 4.10 -11.92 -21.42
CA GLY A 252 3.28 -13.02 -20.89
C GLY A 252 2.65 -12.71 -19.53
N LYS A 253 3.26 -11.82 -18.74
CA LYS A 253 2.77 -11.43 -17.41
C LYS A 253 1.54 -10.53 -17.49
N VAL A 254 1.48 -9.68 -18.52
CA VAL A 254 0.33 -8.78 -18.75
C VAL A 254 -0.89 -9.56 -19.24
N ALA A 255 -0.71 -10.54 -20.13
CA ALA A 255 -1.81 -11.37 -20.64
C ALA A 255 -2.47 -12.25 -19.56
N VAL A 256 -1.67 -12.81 -18.64
CA VAL A 256 -2.20 -13.62 -17.53
C VAL A 256 -2.87 -12.75 -16.46
N GLY A 257 -2.32 -11.56 -16.17
CA GLY A 257 -2.97 -10.58 -15.29
C GLY A 257 -4.33 -10.13 -15.82
N MET A 258 -4.45 -9.88 -17.12
CA MET A 258 -5.73 -9.57 -17.76
C MET A 258 -6.69 -10.77 -17.71
N ALA A 259 -6.23 -11.99 -17.95
CA ALA A 259 -7.07 -13.18 -17.89
C ALA A 259 -7.64 -13.44 -16.48
N VAL A 260 -6.87 -13.18 -15.42
CA VAL A 260 -7.34 -13.29 -14.03
C VAL A 260 -8.32 -12.18 -13.67
N ALA A 261 -8.08 -10.94 -14.12
CA ALA A 261 -9.02 -9.83 -13.92
C ALA A 261 -10.36 -10.09 -14.64
N ILE A 262 -10.32 -10.59 -15.88
CA ILE A 262 -11.51 -10.99 -16.63
C ILE A 262 -12.23 -12.15 -15.93
N LEU A 263 -11.50 -13.14 -15.40
CA LEU A 263 -12.09 -14.26 -14.67
C LEU A 263 -12.78 -13.79 -13.37
N VAL A 264 -12.20 -12.84 -12.63
CA VAL A 264 -12.78 -12.27 -11.41
C VAL A 264 -14.04 -11.46 -11.73
N VAL A 265 -14.04 -10.69 -12.81
CA VAL A 265 -15.22 -9.94 -13.28
C VAL A 265 -16.32 -10.90 -13.75
N VAL A 266 -15.99 -11.97 -14.47
CA VAL A 266 -16.95 -13.00 -14.91
C VAL A 266 -17.52 -13.76 -13.71
N ILE A 267 -16.72 -14.09 -12.70
CA ILE A 267 -17.18 -14.74 -11.47
C ILE A 267 -18.09 -13.79 -10.65
N LEU A 268 -17.78 -12.51 -10.56
CA LEU A 268 -18.62 -11.52 -9.87
C LEU A 268 -19.96 -11.27 -10.60
N VAL A 269 -19.98 -11.28 -11.92
CA VAL A 269 -21.21 -11.14 -12.72
C VAL A 269 -22.05 -12.42 -12.68
N LEU A 270 -21.44 -13.60 -12.66
CA LEU A 270 -22.15 -14.89 -12.57
C LEU A 270 -22.62 -15.23 -11.15
N LEU A 271 -22.00 -14.67 -10.10
CA LEU A 271 -22.45 -14.82 -8.71
C LEU A 271 -23.39 -13.70 -8.24
N GLY A 272 -23.48 -12.59 -8.98
CA GLY A 272 -24.35 -11.44 -8.66
C GLY A 272 -25.67 -11.35 -9.45
N GLY A 273 -25.91 -12.24 -10.41
CA GLY A 273 -27.08 -12.17 -11.30
C GLY A 273 -27.99 -13.39 -11.20
N GLY A 274 -28.96 -13.35 -10.29
CA GLY A 274 -29.90 -14.45 -10.10
C GLY A 274 -31.14 -14.09 -9.31
N ASP A 275 -31.88 -13.07 -9.73
CA ASP A 275 -33.33 -13.05 -9.52
C ASP A 275 -34.02 -12.36 -10.71
N ALA A 276 -34.56 -13.19 -11.59
CA ALA A 276 -35.43 -12.79 -12.68
C ALA A 276 -36.83 -12.54 -12.11
N GLY A 277 -37.09 -11.29 -11.71
CA GLY A 277 -38.44 -10.79 -11.48
C GLY A 277 -39.12 -10.47 -12.80
N ASN A 278 -40.09 -11.31 -13.19
CA ASN A 278 -40.99 -11.07 -14.32
C ASN A 278 -41.64 -9.68 -14.24
N THR A 279 -41.42 -8.89 -15.28
CA THR A 279 -42.27 -7.76 -15.66
C THR A 279 -43.60 -8.26 -16.18
N SER A 280 -44.71 -7.77 -15.61
CA SER A 280 -45.95 -7.58 -16.36
C SER A 280 -46.68 -6.34 -15.89
N GLU A 281 -46.93 -5.49 -16.87
CA GLU A 281 -47.68 -4.25 -16.84
C GLU A 281 -49.13 -4.46 -16.36
N ARG A 282 -49.65 -3.53 -15.57
CA ARG A 282 -50.95 -2.88 -15.82
C ARG A 282 -51.16 -1.67 -14.92
N SER A 283 -51.46 -0.53 -15.55
CA SER A 283 -52.00 0.69 -14.94
C SER A 283 -53.53 0.56 -14.69
N PRO A 284 -54.27 1.63 -14.36
CA PRO A 284 -54.65 2.04 -13.01
C PRO A 284 -56.17 1.94 -12.78
N ALA A 285 -56.63 1.96 -11.53
CA ALA A 285 -58.03 2.26 -11.23
C ALA A 285 -58.19 2.89 -9.84
N SER A 286 -58.82 4.05 -9.86
CA SER A 286 -59.39 4.79 -8.74
C SER A 286 -60.37 3.94 -7.93
N GLY A 287 -60.44 4.21 -6.63
CA GLY A 287 -61.49 3.67 -5.77
C GLY A 287 -61.38 4.20 -4.34
N SER A 288 -62.00 5.36 -4.10
CA SER A 288 -62.32 5.84 -2.76
C SER A 288 -63.25 4.85 -2.05
N THR A 289 -62.97 4.49 -0.80
CA THR A 289 -64.02 4.30 0.21
C THR A 289 -63.47 4.61 1.60
N THR A 290 -64.06 5.65 2.17
CA THR A 290 -64.18 5.93 3.60
C THR A 290 -64.80 4.72 4.29
N ASP A 291 -64.26 4.25 5.41
CA ASP A 291 -65.12 3.81 6.50
C ASP A 291 -64.41 3.79 7.86
N SER A 292 -65.15 4.31 8.84
CA SER A 292 -64.80 4.42 10.25
C SER A 292 -65.45 3.27 11.01
N ASN A 293 -64.79 2.67 12.02
CA ASN A 293 -65.42 2.21 13.28
C ASN A 293 -64.43 1.57 14.29
N PRO A 294 -64.81 1.46 15.58
CA PRO A 294 -63.93 1.67 16.74
C PRO A 294 -63.65 0.34 17.53
N PRO A 295 -63.15 0.36 18.79
CA PRO A 295 -62.36 -0.73 19.37
C PRO A 295 -63.22 -1.88 19.92
N VAL A 296 -62.73 -3.11 19.77
CA VAL A 296 -63.29 -4.30 20.40
C VAL A 296 -62.32 -4.83 21.46
N THR A 297 -62.74 -4.71 22.72
CA THR A 297 -62.22 -5.46 23.87
C THR A 297 -62.76 -6.90 23.85
N PRO A 298 -61.95 -7.93 24.09
CA PRO A 298 -62.43 -9.22 24.62
C PRO A 298 -62.02 -9.35 26.10
N VAL A 299 -62.99 -9.36 27.02
CA VAL A 299 -63.58 -10.55 27.65
C VAL A 299 -62.58 -11.31 28.55
N SER A 300 -62.73 -11.09 29.85
CA SER A 300 -62.15 -11.85 30.94
C SER A 300 -62.81 -13.24 31.04
N ILE A 301 -62.01 -14.31 31.10
CA ILE A 301 -62.44 -15.67 31.45
C ILE A 301 -61.69 -16.09 32.73
N PRO A 302 -62.37 -16.68 33.72
CA PRO A 302 -61.77 -17.04 35.01
C PRO A 302 -60.99 -18.36 34.95
N GLU A 303 -59.77 -18.26 35.45
CA GLU A 303 -59.01 -19.18 36.31
C GLU A 303 -59.48 -20.64 36.45
N SER A 304 -58.59 -21.56 36.09
CA SER A 304 -58.62 -22.97 36.51
C SER A 304 -57.18 -23.40 36.86
N PRO A 305 -56.95 -24.07 38.01
CA PRO A 305 -55.61 -24.30 38.55
C PRO A 305 -54.95 -25.47 37.83
N ARG A 306 -53.85 -25.18 37.11
CA ARG A 306 -53.10 -26.18 36.34
C ARG A 306 -51.70 -26.35 36.95
N VAL A 307 -51.52 -27.53 37.52
CA VAL A 307 -50.29 -28.19 38.01
C VAL A 307 -48.98 -27.61 37.45
N GLU A 308 -48.15 -27.08 38.35
CA GLU A 308 -46.78 -26.60 38.11
C GLU A 308 -45.85 -27.77 37.76
N GLY A 309 -45.46 -27.85 36.48
CA GLY A 309 -44.26 -28.55 36.04
C GLY A 309 -43.11 -27.53 35.85
N PRO A 310 -41.84 -27.95 35.97
CA PRO A 310 -40.69 -27.03 35.94
C PRO A 310 -40.61 -26.36 34.57
N ILE A 311 -40.88 -25.05 34.56
CA ILE A 311 -40.90 -24.22 33.36
C ILE A 311 -39.44 -23.96 32.93
N VAL A 312 -38.97 -24.71 31.94
CA VAL A 312 -37.79 -24.36 31.15
C VAL A 312 -38.18 -23.22 30.19
N ARG A 313 -38.23 -21.98 30.69
CA ARG A 313 -38.39 -20.77 29.87
C ARG A 313 -37.34 -19.75 30.29
N SER A 314 -36.33 -19.54 29.45
CA SER A 314 -35.38 -18.43 29.64
C SER A 314 -34.55 -18.08 28.39
N ASP A 315 -34.17 -19.05 27.55
CA ASP A 315 -33.07 -18.77 26.59
C ASP A 315 -33.51 -18.17 25.23
N HIS A 316 -34.79 -18.24 24.87
CA HIS A 316 -35.27 -17.72 23.59
C HIS A 316 -35.26 -16.19 23.49
N ALA A 317 -35.46 -15.49 24.61
CA ALA A 317 -35.42 -14.03 24.65
C ALA A 317 -33.99 -13.49 24.40
N GLY A 318 -32.96 -14.21 24.87
CA GLY A 318 -31.56 -13.83 24.62
C GLY A 318 -31.16 -13.99 23.16
N VAL A 319 -31.56 -15.08 22.51
CA VAL A 319 -31.26 -15.34 21.08
C VAL A 319 -31.91 -14.30 20.16
N THR A 320 -33.15 -13.89 20.46
CA THR A 320 -33.87 -12.88 19.65
C THR A 320 -33.23 -11.50 19.79
N SER A 321 -32.96 -11.06 21.02
CA SER A 321 -32.24 -9.79 21.27
C SER A 321 -30.89 -9.72 20.55
N LEU A 322 -30.11 -10.82 20.59
CA LEU A 322 -28.79 -10.81 19.96
C LEU A 322 -28.85 -10.74 18.42
N ARG A 323 -29.90 -11.31 17.82
CA ARG A 323 -30.14 -11.23 16.37
C ARG A 323 -30.49 -9.80 15.97
N ASP A 324 -31.33 -9.14 16.76
CA ASP A 324 -31.71 -7.74 16.52
C ASP A 324 -30.49 -6.82 16.63
N ASP A 325 -29.63 -7.02 17.63
CA ASP A 325 -28.37 -6.29 17.77
C ASP A 325 -27.43 -6.49 16.56
N ILE A 326 -27.28 -7.72 16.08
CA ILE A 326 -26.47 -8.01 14.88
C ILE A 326 -27.06 -7.33 13.64
N ALA A 327 -28.38 -7.34 13.49
CA ALA A 327 -29.06 -6.67 12.39
C ALA A 327 -28.82 -5.15 12.43
N GLN A 328 -28.89 -4.54 13.61
CA GLN A 328 -28.59 -3.13 13.82
C GLN A 328 -27.13 -2.80 13.50
N SER A 329 -26.17 -3.58 14.00
CA SER A 329 -24.75 -3.36 13.69
C SER A 329 -24.47 -3.48 12.19
N ARG A 330 -25.10 -4.41 11.48
CA ARG A 330 -24.97 -4.53 10.01
C ARG A 330 -25.48 -3.30 9.27
N MET A 331 -26.59 -2.71 9.71
CA MET A 331 -27.08 -1.46 9.12
C MET A 331 -26.09 -0.32 9.34
N ARG A 332 -25.50 -0.22 10.54
CA ARG A 332 -24.50 0.80 10.85
C ARG A 332 -23.19 0.61 10.07
N LEU A 333 -22.73 -0.63 9.89
CA LEU A 333 -21.57 -0.93 9.03
C LEU A 333 -21.78 -0.45 7.59
N ARG A 334 -22.96 -0.71 7.01
CA ARG A 334 -23.31 -0.20 5.66
C ARG A 334 -23.31 1.33 5.61
N SER A 335 -23.86 1.98 6.63
CA SER A 335 -23.84 3.44 6.71
C SER A 335 -22.43 4.02 6.75
N LEU A 336 -21.50 3.39 7.48
CA LEU A 336 -20.09 3.79 7.51
C LEU A 336 -19.41 3.55 6.17
N GLU A 337 -19.72 2.44 5.49
CA GLU A 337 -19.21 2.13 4.16
C GLU A 337 -19.65 3.18 3.12
N ASP A 338 -20.93 3.57 3.14
CA ASP A 338 -21.48 4.62 2.27
C ASP A 338 -20.82 5.99 2.55
N GLU A 339 -20.54 6.31 3.81
CA GLU A 339 -19.86 7.56 4.21
C GLU A 339 -18.40 7.57 3.74
N ILE A 340 -17.67 6.45 3.92
CA ILE A 340 -16.30 6.29 3.42
C ILE A 340 -16.27 6.41 1.88
N GLN A 341 -17.25 5.82 1.18
CA GLN A 341 -17.33 5.93 -0.28
C GLN A 341 -17.58 7.37 -0.72
N THR A 342 -18.46 8.09 -0.02
CA THR A 342 -18.73 9.51 -0.28
C THR A 342 -17.48 10.36 -0.09
N LEU A 343 -16.79 10.18 1.03
CA LEU A 343 -15.53 10.87 1.34
C LEU A 343 -14.46 10.62 0.27
N ASN A 344 -14.31 9.38 -0.21
CA ASN A 344 -13.36 9.06 -1.26
C ASN A 344 -13.66 9.84 -2.56
N SER A 345 -14.94 10.01 -2.91
CA SER A 345 -15.32 10.80 -4.09
C SER A 345 -15.02 12.29 -3.92
N GLU A 346 -15.19 12.84 -2.72
CA GLU A 346 -14.83 14.23 -2.40
C GLU A 346 -13.30 14.44 -2.44
N MET A 347 -12.54 13.49 -1.91
CA MET A 347 -11.08 13.49 -1.96
C MET A 347 -10.55 13.48 -3.41
N ASP A 348 -11.16 12.70 -4.31
CA ASP A 348 -10.78 12.67 -5.73
C ASP A 348 -11.08 14.01 -6.45
N ASP A 349 -12.17 14.68 -6.09
CA ASP A 349 -12.50 16.02 -6.58
C ASP A 349 -11.50 17.07 -6.07
N TYR A 350 -11.18 17.07 -4.77
CA TYR A 350 -10.14 17.96 -4.22
C TYR A 350 -8.79 17.73 -4.88
N LYS A 351 -8.39 16.48 -5.09
CA LYS A 351 -7.13 16.14 -5.75
C LYS A 351 -7.08 16.73 -7.17
N SER A 352 -8.15 16.56 -7.93
CA SER A 352 -8.27 17.13 -9.28
C SER A 352 -8.18 18.66 -9.27
N LYS A 353 -8.79 19.33 -8.30
CA LYS A 353 -8.69 20.79 -8.10
C LYS A 353 -7.27 21.24 -7.70
N ILE A 354 -6.62 20.51 -6.79
CA ILE A 354 -5.24 20.76 -6.34
C ILE A 354 -4.28 20.68 -7.53
N ASP A 355 -4.40 19.62 -8.34
CA ASP A 355 -3.57 19.41 -9.52
C ASP A 355 -3.80 20.50 -10.58
N ALA A 356 -5.05 20.89 -10.81
CA ALA A 356 -5.39 21.98 -11.72
C ALA A 356 -4.84 23.34 -11.26
N ASP A 357 -5.03 23.68 -9.98
CA ASP A 357 -4.52 24.92 -9.39
C ASP A 357 -2.98 24.95 -9.42
N LYS A 358 -2.33 23.83 -9.13
CA LYS A 358 -0.87 23.69 -9.19
C LYS A 358 -0.35 23.93 -10.61
N ALA A 359 -0.94 23.27 -11.61
CA ALA A 359 -0.52 23.44 -13.00
C ALA A 359 -0.71 24.89 -13.48
N ALA A 360 -1.73 25.59 -12.99
CA ALA A 360 -1.93 27.01 -13.29
C ALA A 360 -0.89 27.90 -12.61
N LEU A 361 -0.54 27.65 -11.34
CA LEU A 361 0.55 28.35 -10.64
C LEU A 361 1.90 28.15 -11.33
N GLU A 362 2.23 26.91 -11.73
CA GLU A 362 3.47 26.60 -12.45
C GLU A 362 3.57 27.33 -13.80
N ARG A 363 2.45 27.48 -14.52
CA ARG A 363 2.42 28.29 -15.75
C ARG A 363 2.66 29.77 -15.47
N MET A 364 2.01 30.33 -14.46
CA MET A 364 2.23 31.72 -14.07
C MET A 364 3.71 31.92 -13.69
N GLU A 365 4.30 31.07 -12.86
CA GLU A 365 5.72 31.18 -12.49
C GLU A 365 6.67 31.06 -13.70
N SER A 366 6.32 30.24 -14.69
CA SER A 366 7.05 30.15 -15.95
C SER A 366 6.95 31.45 -16.77
N ASP A 367 5.77 32.06 -16.82
CA ASP A 367 5.53 33.33 -17.52
C ASP A 367 6.31 34.48 -16.85
N ASP A 368 6.36 34.52 -15.51
CA ASP A 368 7.16 35.50 -14.74
C ASP A 368 8.64 35.42 -15.13
N SER A 369 9.13 34.17 -15.18
CA SER A 369 10.51 33.85 -15.50
C SER A 369 10.88 34.22 -16.94
N ALA A 370 9.88 34.29 -17.83
CA ALA A 370 10.02 34.76 -19.21
C ALA A 370 9.92 36.29 -19.35
N GLY A 371 9.65 37.01 -18.26
CA GLY A 371 9.46 38.47 -18.24
C GLY A 371 8.06 38.91 -18.67
N VAL A 372 7.08 38.02 -18.67
CA VAL A 372 5.67 38.36 -18.86
C VAL A 372 5.12 38.89 -17.55
N GLU A 373 4.48 40.05 -17.57
CA GLU A 373 3.86 40.63 -16.38
C GLU A 373 2.66 39.77 -15.93
N ILE A 374 2.67 39.37 -14.66
CA ILE A 374 1.62 38.56 -14.05
C ILE A 374 0.70 39.43 -13.22
N ASP A 375 -0.60 39.21 -13.34
CA ASP A 375 -1.57 39.73 -12.37
C ASP A 375 -1.33 39.07 -10.99
N ARG A 376 -0.68 39.83 -10.12
CA ARG A 376 -0.33 39.40 -8.77
C ARG A 376 -1.55 39.05 -7.92
N ASP A 377 -2.68 39.72 -8.13
CA ASP A 377 -3.91 39.45 -7.39
C ASP A 377 -4.57 38.15 -7.86
N GLU A 378 -4.47 37.81 -9.14
CA GLU A 378 -4.85 36.49 -9.64
C GLU A 378 -3.97 35.38 -9.08
N TYR A 379 -2.64 35.57 -9.07
CA TYR A 379 -1.70 34.59 -8.51
C TYR A 379 -2.00 34.27 -7.04
N GLU A 380 -2.15 35.31 -6.21
CA GLU A 380 -2.44 35.11 -4.78
C GLU A 380 -3.83 34.51 -4.55
N ARG A 381 -4.85 34.84 -5.36
CA ARG A 381 -6.16 34.18 -5.29
C ARG A 381 -6.06 32.68 -5.61
N LEU A 382 -5.33 32.33 -6.66
CA LEU A 382 -5.13 30.94 -7.07
C LEU A 382 -4.36 30.14 -6.02
N ARG A 383 -3.28 30.72 -5.48
CA ARG A 383 -2.48 30.13 -4.39
C ARG A 383 -3.31 29.91 -3.13
N ASN A 384 -4.13 30.89 -2.75
CA ASN A 384 -5.03 30.75 -1.60
C ASN A 384 -6.09 29.67 -1.80
N ARG A 385 -6.63 29.54 -3.03
CA ARG A 385 -7.57 28.46 -3.38
C ARG A 385 -6.89 27.09 -3.30
N HIS A 386 -5.69 26.95 -3.86
CA HIS A 386 -4.88 25.74 -3.79
C HIS A 386 -4.66 25.30 -2.33
N ASN A 387 -4.17 26.22 -1.49
CA ASN A 387 -3.91 25.95 -0.07
C ASN A 387 -5.18 25.54 0.69
N ARG A 388 -6.33 26.14 0.37
CA ARG A 388 -7.61 25.77 0.97
C ARG A 388 -8.03 24.36 0.56
N ASN A 389 -7.90 24.00 -0.72
CA ASN A 389 -8.21 22.66 -1.21
C ASN A 389 -7.30 21.60 -0.57
N VAL A 390 -6.00 21.89 -0.40
CA VAL A 390 -5.06 21.01 0.32
C VAL A 390 -5.48 20.84 1.78
N ALA A 391 -5.90 21.92 2.46
CA ALA A 391 -6.37 21.85 3.84
C ALA A 391 -7.63 20.98 3.97
N SER A 392 -8.62 21.15 3.08
CA SER A 392 -9.82 20.32 3.04
C SER A 392 -9.49 18.85 2.80
N PHE A 393 -8.66 18.54 1.80
CA PHE A 393 -8.23 17.18 1.50
C PHE A 393 -7.56 16.49 2.70
N ASN A 394 -6.72 17.21 3.44
CA ASN A 394 -6.08 16.68 4.65
C ASN A 394 -7.06 16.48 5.81
N ALA A 395 -8.06 17.34 5.94
CA ALA A 395 -9.14 17.18 6.92
C ALA A 395 -9.95 15.92 6.61
N ASP A 396 -10.29 15.70 5.33
CA ASP A 396 -11.04 14.52 4.90
C ASP A 396 -10.25 13.23 5.10
N ILE A 397 -8.93 13.21 4.83
CA ILE A 397 -8.06 12.07 5.17
C ILE A 397 -8.19 11.72 6.66
N SER A 398 -8.17 12.74 7.53
CA SER A 398 -8.26 12.54 8.98
C SER A 398 -9.63 12.02 9.41
N HIS A 399 -10.70 12.52 8.78
CA HIS A 399 -12.07 12.01 8.98
C HIS A 399 -12.20 10.56 8.52
N GLY A 400 -11.68 10.24 7.34
CA GLY A 400 -11.66 8.88 6.80
C GLY A 400 -10.93 7.88 7.68
N HIS A 401 -9.82 8.28 8.30
CA HIS A 401 -9.14 7.44 9.30
C HIS A 401 -10.00 7.16 10.53
N THR A 402 -10.76 8.16 10.99
CA THR A 402 -11.68 7.99 12.13
C THR A 402 -12.83 7.05 11.77
N LEU A 403 -13.47 7.26 10.62
CA LEU A 403 -14.54 6.37 10.12
C LEU A 403 -14.08 4.92 9.93
N HIS A 404 -12.87 4.73 9.39
CA HIS A 404 -12.31 3.39 9.23
C HIS A 404 -12.04 2.71 10.57
N SER A 405 -11.56 3.46 11.58
CA SER A 405 -11.38 2.92 12.94
C SER A 405 -12.72 2.47 13.53
N ASP A 406 -13.74 3.34 13.44
CA ASP A 406 -15.09 3.03 13.93
C ASP A 406 -15.71 1.82 13.22
N TYR A 407 -15.44 1.67 11.92
CA TYR A 407 -15.87 0.52 11.12
C TYR A 407 -15.24 -0.78 11.62
N GLU A 408 -13.91 -0.80 11.83
CA GLU A 408 -13.19 -1.98 12.33
C GLU A 408 -13.65 -2.39 13.74
N ASP A 409 -13.82 -1.41 14.64
CA ASP A 409 -14.30 -1.65 16.00
C ASP A 409 -15.71 -2.27 15.99
N LEU A 410 -16.62 -1.71 15.19
CA LEU A 410 -17.98 -2.22 15.05
C LEU A 410 -18.01 -3.60 14.39
N LEU A 411 -17.14 -3.86 13.42
CA LEU A 411 -17.00 -5.15 12.77
C LEU A 411 -16.54 -6.21 13.78
N GLY A 412 -15.55 -5.89 14.60
CA GLY A 412 -15.07 -6.73 15.70
C GLY A 412 -16.18 -7.06 16.70
N GLU A 413 -16.92 -6.04 17.18
CA GLU A 413 -18.04 -6.24 18.11
C GLU A 413 -19.14 -7.13 17.49
N THR A 414 -19.45 -6.90 16.21
CA THR A 414 -20.46 -7.69 15.49
C THR A 414 -20.05 -9.16 15.37
N ASN A 415 -18.78 -9.43 15.08
CA ASN A 415 -18.26 -10.80 15.01
C ASN A 415 -18.35 -11.49 16.38
N MET A 416 -17.99 -10.80 17.46
CA MET A 416 -18.15 -11.34 18.82
C MET A 416 -19.61 -11.69 19.15
N LYS A 417 -20.57 -10.84 18.74
CA LYS A 417 -22.00 -11.13 18.90
C LYS A 417 -22.41 -12.35 18.07
N ILE A 418 -21.96 -12.46 16.83
CA ILE A 418 -22.24 -13.63 15.98
C ILE A 418 -21.70 -14.91 16.61
N ASP A 419 -20.49 -14.89 17.17
CA ASP A 419 -19.90 -16.05 17.84
C ASP A 419 -20.72 -16.47 19.06
N LYS A 420 -21.12 -15.51 19.91
CA LYS A 420 -22.00 -15.78 21.07
C LYS A 420 -23.35 -16.35 20.63
N LEU A 421 -23.95 -15.84 19.56
CA LEU A 421 -25.18 -16.40 18.99
C LEU A 421 -24.99 -17.86 18.58
N ASN A 422 -23.88 -18.16 17.89
CA ASN A 422 -23.56 -19.50 17.43
C ASN A 422 -23.34 -20.46 18.60
N GLU A 423 -22.76 -20.00 19.72
CA GLU A 423 -22.64 -20.79 20.94
C GLU A 423 -24.01 -21.11 21.56
N MET A 424 -24.88 -20.11 21.73
CA MET A 424 -26.22 -20.30 22.29
C MET A 424 -27.08 -21.25 21.46
N VAL A 425 -26.95 -21.18 20.12
CA VAL A 425 -27.67 -22.08 19.21
C VAL A 425 -27.15 -23.51 19.28
N LYS A 426 -25.85 -23.73 19.55
CA LYS A 426 -25.27 -25.08 19.70
C LYS A 426 -25.66 -25.78 21.01
N THR A 427 -25.99 -25.00 22.05
CA THR A 427 -26.38 -25.53 23.36
C THR A 427 -27.86 -25.92 23.45
N GLN A 428 -28.67 -25.54 22.46
CA GLN A 428 -30.06 -25.95 22.29
C GLN A 428 -30.15 -27.22 21.45
#